data_AF-A0A9D9Q500-F1
#
_entry.id   AF-A0A9D9Q500-F1
#
_cell.length_a   1.000
_cell.length_b   1.000
_cell.length_c   1.000
_cell.angle_alpha   90.00
_cell.angle_beta   90.00
_cell.angle_gamma   90.00
#
_symmetry.space_group_name_H-M   'P 1'
#
loop_
_entity.id
_entity.type
_entity.pdbx_description
1 polymer ?
#
loop_
_entity_poly.entity_id
_entity_poly.type
_entity_poly.pdbx_seq_one_letter_code
_entity_poly.pdbx_strand_id
1 'polypeptide(L)'
;MSQLLNDSKGQGLREIAITGWSEERLNKAVESFIQLYGQNGTSVATPAIRSEEGHYVLVLPDDTEYDLFCFWVNHLVYSDKKQRFNDNLTGWFKVAPDAEGLWKPFANQTLMFFIPEADREFDNVFFLTEDERCFKQEFAYKAPLVPQESSFNVSRTSRAR
;
A
#
# COMPACT_ATOMS: atom_id res chain seq x y z
N MET A 1 6.79 14.40 12.07
CA MET A 1 5.93 14.07 10.94
C MET A 1 6.81 14.12 9.69
N SER A 2 6.88 13.06 8.89
CA SER A 2 7.68 13.07 7.67
C SER A 2 7.08 14.08 6.68
N GLN A 3 7.93 14.77 5.92
CA GLN A 3 7.49 15.74 4.92
C GLN A 3 6.53 15.12 3.88
N LEU A 4 6.70 13.82 3.59
CA LEU A 4 5.79 13.04 2.73
C LEU A 4 4.35 13.03 3.23
N LEU A 5 4.12 13.02 4.54
CA LEU A 5 2.77 13.03 5.10
C LEU A 5 2.17 14.42 5.03
N ASN A 6 2.95 15.44 5.34
CA ASN A 6 2.50 16.83 5.29
C ASN A 6 2.13 17.27 3.86
N ASP A 7 2.81 16.72 2.85
CA ASP A 7 2.60 17.07 1.44
C ASP A 7 1.56 16.18 0.73
N SER A 8 1.11 15.09 1.38
CA SER A 8 0.16 14.15 0.77
C SER A 8 -1.24 14.74 0.76
N LYS A 9 -1.87 14.77 -0.43
CA LYS A 9 -3.30 15.06 -0.58
C LYS A 9 -4.04 13.75 -0.88
N GLY A 10 -4.98 13.36 -0.03
CA GLY A 10 -5.84 12.19 -0.24
C GLY A 10 -6.83 12.47 -1.37
N GLN A 11 -6.49 12.06 -2.59
CA GLN A 11 -7.42 12.06 -3.73
C GLN A 11 -7.11 10.91 -4.69
N GLY A 12 -8.17 10.25 -5.17
CA GLY A 12 -8.12 9.30 -6.28
C GLY A 12 -8.02 7.83 -5.86
N LEU A 13 -7.57 7.00 -6.79
CA LEU A 13 -7.54 5.53 -6.64
C LEU A 13 -6.73 5.09 -5.41
N ARG A 14 -7.32 4.24 -4.57
CA ARG A 14 -6.68 3.55 -3.45
C ARG A 14 -7.15 2.09 -3.47
N GLU A 15 -6.46 1.26 -4.23
CA GLU A 15 -6.86 -0.14 -4.42
C GLU A 15 -5.74 -1.09 -4.00
N ILE A 16 -6.08 -2.24 -3.43
CA ILE A 16 -5.12 -3.30 -3.11
C ILE A 16 -5.67 -4.62 -3.64
N ALA A 17 -5.03 -5.19 -4.66
CA ALA A 17 -5.33 -6.53 -5.16
C ALA A 17 -4.59 -7.58 -4.34
N ILE A 18 -5.31 -8.65 -4.04
CA ILE A 18 -4.86 -9.74 -3.18
C ILE A 18 -5.22 -11.04 -3.88
N THR A 19 -4.21 -11.84 -4.21
CA THR A 19 -4.40 -13.17 -4.79
C THR A 19 -4.04 -14.26 -3.76
N GLY A 20 -4.58 -15.47 -3.95
CA GLY A 20 -4.24 -16.64 -3.12
C GLY A 20 -4.82 -16.65 -1.69
N TRP A 21 -5.68 -15.69 -1.34
CA TRP A 21 -6.39 -15.69 -0.05
C TRP A 21 -7.82 -16.19 -0.19
N SER A 22 -8.36 -16.78 0.87
CA SER A 22 -9.80 -17.00 1.01
C SER A 22 -10.49 -15.72 1.49
N GLU A 23 -11.78 -15.58 1.17
CA GLU A 23 -12.61 -14.47 1.67
C GLU A 23 -12.59 -14.38 3.21
N GLU A 24 -12.70 -15.52 3.91
CA GLU A 24 -12.64 -15.58 5.38
C GLU A 24 -11.34 -14.99 5.92
N ARG A 25 -10.21 -15.35 5.30
CA ARG A 25 -8.89 -14.86 5.71
C ARG A 25 -8.78 -13.35 5.47
N LEU A 26 -9.26 -12.89 4.31
CA LEU A 26 -9.29 -11.47 3.99
C LEU A 26 -10.13 -10.68 4.99
N ASN A 27 -11.36 -11.12 5.27
CA ASN A 27 -12.23 -10.43 6.22
C ASN A 27 -11.60 -10.36 7.62
N LYS A 28 -10.99 -11.46 8.10
CA LYS A 28 -10.24 -11.46 9.37
C LYS A 28 -9.08 -10.46 9.36
N ALA A 29 -8.33 -10.37 8.27
CA ALA A 29 -7.23 -9.41 8.16
C ALA A 29 -7.73 -7.96 8.21
N VAL A 30 -8.81 -7.64 7.50
CA VAL A 30 -9.47 -6.32 7.53
C VAL A 30 -9.98 -5.99 8.93
N GLU A 31 -10.71 -6.91 9.58
CA GLU A 31 -11.21 -6.73 10.94
C GLU A 31 -10.08 -6.47 11.94
N SER A 32 -8.99 -7.25 11.85
CA SER A 32 -7.84 -7.08 12.74
C SER A 32 -7.16 -5.71 12.57
N PHE A 33 -7.10 -5.17 11.35
CA PHE A 33 -6.54 -3.84 11.10
C PHE A 33 -7.40 -2.75 11.73
N ILE A 34 -8.73 -2.82 11.53
CA ILE A 34 -9.68 -1.85 12.09
C ILE A 34 -9.63 -1.90 13.63
N GLN A 35 -9.56 -3.09 14.22
CA GLN A 35 -9.44 -3.25 15.67
C GLN A 35 -8.13 -2.67 16.20
N LEU A 36 -7.00 -2.90 15.51
CA LEU A 36 -5.70 -2.34 15.89
C LEU A 36 -5.73 -0.81 15.95
N TYR A 37 -6.33 -0.16 14.97
CA TYR A 37 -6.48 1.30 14.95
C TYR A 37 -7.49 1.80 15.99
N GLY A 38 -8.61 1.10 16.15
CA GLY A 38 -9.63 1.42 17.15
C GLY A 38 -9.07 1.40 18.58
N GLN A 39 -8.19 0.44 18.90
CA GLN A 39 -7.48 0.39 20.19
C GLN A 39 -6.56 1.60 20.43
N ASN A 40 -6.03 2.19 19.36
CA ASN A 40 -5.21 3.40 19.41
C ASN A 40 -6.05 4.69 19.39
N GLY A 41 -7.37 4.60 19.55
CA GLY A 41 -8.28 5.74 19.57
C GLY A 41 -8.50 6.39 18.21
N THR A 42 -8.08 5.73 17.12
CA THR A 42 -8.23 6.23 15.75
C THR A 42 -9.26 5.38 15.02
N SER A 43 -10.26 6.02 14.41
CA SER A 43 -11.21 5.31 13.55
C SER A 43 -10.65 5.23 12.13
N VAL A 44 -10.72 4.04 11.53
CA VAL A 44 -10.39 3.83 10.11
C VAL A 44 -11.64 3.33 9.41
N ALA A 45 -11.92 3.88 8.24
CA ALA A 45 -13.04 3.44 7.42
C ALA A 45 -12.85 1.99 6.95
N THR A 46 -13.93 1.21 6.96
CA THR A 46 -13.93 -0.14 6.41
C THR A 46 -13.81 -0.07 4.88
N PRO A 47 -12.83 -0.74 4.25
CA PRO A 47 -12.73 -0.80 2.79
C PRO A 47 -13.91 -1.56 2.19
N ALA A 48 -14.29 -1.21 0.96
CA ALA A 48 -15.14 -2.07 0.16
C ALA A 48 -14.31 -3.23 -0.39
N ILE A 49 -14.87 -4.45 -0.43
CA ILE A 49 -14.20 -5.62 -0.99
C ILE A 49 -14.93 -6.01 -2.27
N ARG A 50 -14.21 -6.02 -3.40
CA ARG A 50 -14.67 -6.60 -4.65
C ARG A 50 -14.04 -7.98 -4.82
N SER A 51 -14.85 -8.95 -5.23
CA SER A 51 -14.38 -10.27 -5.67
C SER A 51 -14.29 -10.25 -7.19
N GLU A 52 -13.14 -10.65 -7.72
CA GLU A 52 -12.84 -10.75 -9.15
C GLU A 52 -12.32 -12.17 -9.43
N GLU A 53 -12.30 -12.62 -10.68
CA GLU A 53 -11.89 -14.00 -10.99
C GLU A 53 -10.45 -14.27 -10.48
N GLY A 54 -10.35 -15.15 -9.47
CA GLY A 54 -9.09 -15.58 -8.88
C GLY A 54 -8.45 -14.62 -7.85
N HIS A 55 -9.09 -13.49 -7.53
CA HIS A 55 -8.52 -12.51 -6.59
C HIS A 55 -9.56 -11.57 -5.96
N TYR A 56 -9.13 -10.84 -4.92
CA TYR A 56 -9.94 -9.81 -4.28
C TYR A 56 -9.29 -8.44 -4.45
N VAL A 57 -10.12 -7.39 -4.52
CA VAL A 57 -9.66 -6.00 -4.53
C VAL A 57 -10.27 -5.26 -3.35
N LEU A 58 -9.43 -4.73 -2.48
CA LEU A 58 -9.83 -3.81 -1.42
C LEU A 58 -9.82 -2.41 -2.01
N VAL A 59 -10.96 -1.75 -1.95
CA VAL A 59 -11.13 -0.36 -2.37
C VAL A 59 -11.23 0.49 -1.11
N LEU A 60 -10.18 1.25 -0.84
CA LEU A 60 -10.12 2.19 0.26
C LEU A 60 -10.78 3.52 -0.14
N PRO A 61 -11.26 4.33 0.83
CA PRO A 61 -11.69 5.69 0.56
C PRO A 61 -10.64 6.50 -0.20
N ASP A 62 -11.08 7.38 -1.10
CA ASP A 62 -10.22 8.19 -1.95
C ASP A 62 -9.38 9.23 -1.17
N ASP A 63 -9.86 9.60 0.01
CA ASP A 63 -9.18 10.45 0.99
C ASP A 63 -8.19 9.69 1.89
N THR A 64 -8.00 8.38 1.70
CA THR A 64 -7.03 7.59 2.48
C THR A 64 -5.62 8.17 2.31
N GLU A 65 -5.05 8.61 3.43
CA GLU A 65 -3.71 9.17 3.51
C GLU A 65 -2.63 8.15 3.17
N TYR A 66 -1.47 8.66 2.74
CA TYR A 66 -0.37 7.84 2.26
C TYR A 66 0.18 6.85 3.30
N ASP A 67 0.37 7.26 4.55
CA ASP A 67 0.82 6.36 5.62
C ASP A 67 -0.20 5.26 5.88
N LEU A 68 -1.48 5.62 5.99
CA LEU A 68 -2.55 4.66 6.23
C LEU A 68 -2.63 3.65 5.08
N PHE A 69 -2.48 4.10 3.84
CA PHE A 69 -2.40 3.21 2.68
C PHE A 69 -1.20 2.27 2.76
N CYS A 70 -0.02 2.78 3.12
CA CYS A 70 1.16 1.94 3.33
C CYS A 70 0.89 0.91 4.44
N PHE A 71 0.32 1.33 5.56
CA PHE A 71 0.01 0.44 6.69
C PHE A 71 -0.92 -0.69 6.29
N TRP A 72 -1.93 -0.41 5.45
CA TRP A 72 -2.76 -1.45 4.86
C TRP A 72 -1.92 -2.47 4.06
N VAL A 73 -1.07 -2.00 3.14
CA VAL A 73 -0.20 -2.87 2.32
C VAL A 73 0.69 -3.74 3.21
N ASN A 74 1.31 -3.15 4.24
CA ASN A 74 2.19 -3.86 5.15
C ASN A 74 1.44 -4.86 6.03
N HIS A 75 0.31 -4.47 6.62
CA HIS A 75 -0.51 -5.35 7.46
C HIS A 75 -1.06 -6.56 6.69
N LEU A 76 -1.45 -6.38 5.43
CA LEU A 76 -1.95 -7.48 4.61
C LEU A 76 -0.84 -8.47 4.20
N VAL A 77 0.43 -8.05 4.23
CA VAL A 77 1.58 -8.93 4.02
C VAL A 77 2.07 -9.53 5.35
N TYR A 78 2.05 -8.76 6.43
CA TYR A 78 2.68 -9.06 7.73
C TYR A 78 1.72 -8.88 8.92
N SER A 79 0.49 -9.40 8.84
CA SER A 79 -0.53 -9.26 9.91
C SER A 79 -0.04 -9.68 11.32
N ASP A 80 1.05 -10.44 11.39
CA ASP A 80 1.93 -10.62 12.56
C ASP A 80 3.35 -10.18 12.19
N LYS A 81 3.99 -9.35 13.03
CA LYS A 81 5.35 -8.80 12.87
C LYS A 81 6.47 -9.85 12.78
N LYS A 82 6.14 -11.14 12.89
CA LYS A 82 7.11 -12.25 12.83
C LYS A 82 6.93 -13.15 11.62
N GLN A 83 5.90 -12.95 10.81
CA GLN A 83 5.59 -13.86 9.71
C GLN A 83 5.00 -13.14 8.49
N ARG A 84 5.43 -13.59 7.31
CA ARG A 84 4.83 -13.22 6.02
C ARG A 84 3.65 -14.13 5.71
N PHE A 85 2.52 -13.52 5.35
CA PHE A 85 1.24 -14.20 5.14
C PHE A 85 0.81 -14.19 3.67
N ASN A 86 1.27 -13.23 2.88
CA ASN A 86 0.99 -13.14 1.46
C ASN A 86 2.19 -12.59 0.69
N ASP A 87 2.51 -13.25 -0.42
CA ASP A 87 3.54 -12.81 -1.35
C ASP A 87 2.97 -12.13 -2.60
N ASN A 88 1.66 -12.27 -2.83
CA ASN A 88 0.99 -11.88 -4.06
C ASN A 88 -0.05 -10.79 -3.81
N LEU A 89 0.44 -9.64 -3.36
CA LEU A 89 -0.34 -8.43 -3.11
C LEU A 89 0.24 -7.25 -3.91
N THR A 90 -0.64 -6.43 -4.48
CA THR A 90 -0.25 -5.21 -5.18
C THR A 90 -1.21 -4.09 -4.83
N GLY A 91 -0.67 -2.96 -4.38
CA GLY A 91 -1.43 -1.74 -4.14
C GLY A 91 -1.31 -0.77 -5.31
N TRP A 92 -2.34 0.04 -5.54
CA TRP A 92 -2.32 1.19 -6.45
C TRP A 92 -2.77 2.44 -5.73
N PHE A 93 -1.91 3.46 -5.80
CA PHE A 93 -2.14 4.75 -5.19
C PHE A 93 -2.01 5.84 -6.26
N LYS A 94 -3.11 6.55 -6.53
CA LYS A 94 -3.08 7.72 -7.43
C LYS A 94 -2.61 8.95 -6.66
N VAL A 95 -1.52 9.55 -7.11
CA VAL A 95 -1.05 10.83 -6.59
C VAL A 95 -1.92 11.95 -7.16
N ALA A 96 -2.34 12.89 -6.31
CA ALA A 96 -3.16 14.02 -6.72
C ALA A 96 -2.49 14.83 -7.86
N PRO A 97 -3.27 15.37 -8.80
CA PRO A 97 -2.72 16.15 -9.92
C PRO A 97 -2.11 17.48 -9.47
N ASP A 98 -2.56 18.03 -8.35
CA ASP A 98 -2.07 19.25 -7.72
C ASP A 98 -1.16 18.94 -6.51
N ALA A 99 -0.48 17.78 -6.53
CA ALA A 99 0.47 17.40 -5.50
C ALA A 99 1.65 18.37 -5.43
N GLU A 100 2.09 18.66 -4.20
CA GLU A 100 3.13 19.63 -3.89
C GLU A 100 4.33 18.96 -3.19
N GLY A 101 5.38 19.74 -2.93
CA GLY A 101 6.54 19.29 -2.18
C GLY A 101 7.19 18.02 -2.73
N LEU A 102 7.37 17.01 -1.87
CA LEU A 102 8.00 15.74 -2.27
C LEU A 102 7.15 14.89 -3.22
N TRP A 103 5.84 15.12 -3.28
CA TRP A 103 4.93 14.40 -4.18
C TRP A 103 4.84 15.00 -5.57
N LYS A 104 5.27 16.25 -5.75
CA LYS A 104 5.23 16.96 -7.04
C LYS A 104 5.84 16.17 -8.21
N PRO A 105 6.98 15.46 -8.08
CA PRO A 105 7.53 14.66 -9.17
C PRO A 105 6.66 13.47 -9.59
N PHE A 106 5.72 13.07 -8.73
CA PHE A 106 4.81 11.94 -8.93
C PHE A 106 3.38 12.41 -9.24
N ALA A 107 3.14 13.71 -9.35
CA ALA A 107 1.81 14.28 -9.55
C ALA A 107 1.08 13.61 -10.73
N ASN A 108 -0.18 13.24 -10.51
CA ASN A 108 -1.02 12.52 -11.48
C ASN A 108 -0.47 11.14 -11.92
N GLN A 109 0.49 10.53 -11.23
CA GLN A 109 0.88 9.14 -11.50
C GLN A 109 0.07 8.15 -10.65
N THR A 110 -0.17 6.97 -11.20
CA THR A 110 -0.59 5.81 -10.41
C THR A 110 0.64 4.98 -10.02
N LEU A 111 0.96 5.03 -8.74
CA LEU A 111 2.09 4.31 -8.17
C LEU A 111 1.67 2.89 -7.78
N MET A 112 2.53 1.91 -8.06
CA MET A 112 2.30 0.51 -7.73
C MET A 112 3.07 0.12 -6.47
N PHE A 113 2.37 -0.22 -5.41
CA PHE A 113 2.91 -0.58 -4.10
C PHE A 113 3.04 -2.09 -3.94
N PHE A 114 4.13 -2.53 -3.33
CA PHE A 114 4.42 -3.94 -3.09
C PHE A 114 5.43 -4.11 -1.96
N ILE A 115 5.61 -5.36 -1.52
CA ILE A 115 6.70 -5.75 -0.64
C ILE A 115 7.47 -6.86 -1.37
N PRO A 116 8.78 -6.70 -1.64
CA PRO A 116 9.60 -7.74 -2.24
C PRO A 116 9.63 -9.00 -1.37
N GLU A 117 9.65 -10.19 -1.97
CA GLU A 117 9.84 -11.46 -1.23
C GLU A 117 11.16 -11.54 -0.47
N ALA A 118 12.17 -10.82 -0.98
CA ALA A 118 13.48 -10.71 -0.36
C ALA A 118 13.51 -9.78 0.87
N ASP A 119 12.47 -8.97 1.11
CA ASP A 119 12.40 -8.10 2.28
C ASP A 119 12.28 -8.95 3.56
N ARG A 120 13.15 -8.67 4.52
CA ARG A 120 13.22 -9.36 5.82
C ARG A 120 13.15 -8.39 7.01
N GLU A 121 12.90 -7.12 6.73
CA GLU A 121 12.89 -6.04 7.72
C GLU A 121 11.48 -5.84 8.30
N PHE A 122 10.43 -6.27 7.57
CA PHE A 122 9.01 -6.29 8.00
C PHE A 122 8.38 -4.90 8.23
N ASP A 123 9.16 -3.82 8.17
CA ASP A 123 8.76 -2.43 8.39
C ASP A 123 8.95 -1.55 7.15
N ASN A 124 8.93 -2.17 5.98
CA ASN A 124 9.09 -1.51 4.69
C ASN A 124 7.92 -1.76 3.76
N VAL A 125 7.67 -0.77 2.91
CA VAL A 125 6.85 -0.88 1.71
C VAL A 125 7.62 -0.24 0.55
N PHE A 126 7.49 -0.82 -0.63
CA PHE A 126 8.13 -0.34 -1.84
C PHE A 126 7.06 0.16 -2.81
N PHE A 127 7.43 1.10 -3.66
CA PHE A 127 6.59 1.44 -4.81
C PHE A 127 7.40 1.62 -6.09
N LEU A 128 6.72 1.39 -7.21
CA LEU A 128 7.18 1.61 -8.56
C LEU A 128 6.38 2.75 -9.18
N THR A 129 7.07 3.69 -9.82
CA THR A 129 6.46 4.74 -10.64
C THR A 129 6.10 4.22 -12.03
N GLU A 130 5.34 5.01 -12.79
CA GLU A 130 4.99 4.67 -14.18
C GLU A 130 6.22 4.61 -15.10
N ASP A 131 7.30 5.33 -14.76
CA ASP A 131 8.61 5.29 -15.43
C ASP A 131 9.59 4.28 -14.81
N GLU A 132 9.06 3.29 -14.08
CA GLU A 132 9.80 2.12 -13.58
C GLU A 132 10.90 2.41 -12.55
N ARG A 133 10.86 3.59 -11.91
CA ARG A 133 11.72 3.89 -10.76
C ARG A 133 11.15 3.28 -9.50
N CYS A 134 11.99 2.55 -8.77
CA CYS A 134 11.60 1.91 -7.52
C CYS A 134 12.08 2.73 -6.32
N PHE A 135 11.24 2.83 -5.31
CA PHE A 135 11.55 3.52 -4.06
C PHE A 135 11.16 2.66 -2.87
N LYS A 136 11.96 2.73 -1.81
CA LYS A 136 11.71 2.13 -0.50
C LYS A 136 11.19 3.19 0.47
N GLN A 137 10.13 2.85 1.20
CA GLN A 137 9.59 3.62 2.32
C GLN A 137 9.65 2.77 3.58
N GLU A 138 10.37 3.26 4.60
CA GLU A 138 10.36 2.67 5.94
C GLU A 138 9.23 3.30 6.78
N PHE A 139 8.54 2.50 7.61
CA PHE A 139 7.42 2.97 8.43
C PHE A 139 7.80 3.88 9.60
N ALA A 140 9.08 4.02 9.91
CA ALA A 140 9.55 4.78 11.07
C ALA A 140 9.45 6.31 10.90
N TYR A 141 8.34 6.86 10.35
CA TYR A 141 7.88 8.26 10.29
C TYR A 141 8.90 9.40 10.00
N LYS A 142 10.15 9.05 9.67
CA LYS A 142 11.32 9.91 9.56
C LYS A 142 12.26 9.47 8.46
N ALA A 143 12.07 8.26 7.92
CA ALA A 143 12.92 7.77 6.84
C ALA A 143 12.58 8.55 5.56
N PRO A 144 13.58 9.14 4.89
CA PRO A 144 13.39 9.74 3.58
C PRO A 144 13.01 8.65 2.57
N LEU A 145 12.36 9.04 1.48
CA LEU A 145 12.14 8.16 0.34
C LEU A 145 13.49 7.78 -0.28
N VAL A 146 13.83 6.49 -0.33
CA VAL A 146 15.13 6.01 -0.83
C VAL A 146 14.97 5.37 -2.21
N PRO A 147 15.54 5.94 -3.28
CA PRO A 147 15.61 5.28 -4.58
C PRO A 147 16.33 3.94 -4.48
N GLN A 148 15.81 2.92 -5.16
CA GLN A 148 16.43 1.61 -5.24
C GLN A 148 17.01 1.40 -6.63
N GLU A 149 18.22 0.82 -6.72
CA GLU A 149 18.73 0.36 -8.00
C GLU A 149 17.84 -0.77 -8.52
N SER A 150 17.44 -0.68 -9.78
CA SER A 150 16.41 -1.53 -10.39
C SER A 150 16.87 -2.98 -10.50
N SER A 151 16.50 -3.80 -9.52
CA SER A 151 16.63 -5.27 -9.58
C SER A 151 15.50 -5.98 -8.81
N PHE A 152 14.25 -5.57 -9.03
CA PHE A 152 13.08 -6.30 -8.52
C PHE A 152 12.34 -6.97 -9.68
N ASN A 153 12.29 -8.30 -9.68
CA ASN A 153 11.39 -9.07 -10.56
C ASN A 153 9.97 -8.94 -10.02
N VAL A 154 9.29 -7.84 -10.35
CA VAL A 154 7.87 -7.69 -10.03
C VAL A 154 7.06 -8.17 -11.23
N SER A 155 6.43 -9.34 -11.09
CA SER A 155 5.48 -9.86 -12.07
C SER A 155 4.31 -8.89 -12.17
N ARG A 156 4.19 -8.20 -13.32
CA ARG A 156 3.04 -7.35 -13.62
C ARG A 156 1.80 -8.23 -13.76
N THR A 157 1.00 -8.36 -12.71
CA THR A 157 -0.40 -8.74 -12.88
C THR A 157 -1.08 -7.57 -13.59
N SER A 158 -1.22 -7.72 -14.90
CA SER A 158 -1.88 -6.75 -15.76
C SER A 158 -3.30 -6.49 -15.26
N ARG A 159 -3.63 -5.23 -15.00
CA ARG A 159 -5.00 -4.76 -14.82
C ARG A 159 -5.77 -5.13 -16.08
N ALA A 160 -6.58 -6.19 -16.02
CA ALA A 160 -7.54 -6.47 -17.09
C ALA A 160 -8.52 -5.29 -17.11
N ARG A 161 -8.59 -4.61 -18.26
CA ARG A 161 -9.48 -3.48 -18.49
C ARG A 161 -10.94 -3.93 -18.57
#